data_AF-A0A2D6N4D4-F1
#
_entry.id   AF-A0A2D6N4D4-F1
#
_cell.length_a   1.000
_cell.length_b   1.000
_cell.length_c   1.000
_cell.angle_alpha   90.00
_cell.angle_beta   90.00
_cell.angle_gamma   90.00
#
_symmetry.space_group_name_H-M   'P 1'
#
loop_
_entity.id
_entity.type
_entity.pdbx_description
1 polymer ?
#
loop_
_entity_poly.entity_id
_entity_poly.type
_entity_poly.pdbx_seq_one_letter_code
_entity_poly.pdbx_strand_id
1 'polypeptide(L)'
;MVLQLRLLGTGTPTPLLERAGACYLIECGDEVLLFDCGPGAVRRLLQAGVAPTQVTHLFLTHLHYDHCNDYSYLVLSRWDQGAGRIPDLAVCGPLGVGRMTSLLFDEDGVWGPDLEGRTRHGGSQAIYQRRGGVLPRQRPQPRVTEVQGGASVPGSDWQVTVAETRHCQPHLHSVAYRLDESDGSVVFSGDTAPTPRLTELARGADVLLHMCHFLNGEEGDSRMSDCCSGHLDAAQTAKDAGVCTLVLVHLTEQLLAPGLRERMCAEAAEVFDGTIIVGEDLLGVPLTTGPVVPAR
;
A
#
# COMPACT_ATOMS: atom_id res chain seq x y z
N MET A 1 -9.00 -18.21 10.68
CA MET A 1 -7.75 -18.34 9.89
C MET A 1 -6.81 -17.30 10.44
N VAL A 2 -5.49 -17.53 10.51
CA VAL A 2 -4.58 -16.46 10.93
C VAL A 2 -4.58 -15.40 9.83
N LEU A 3 -4.92 -14.15 10.17
CA LEU A 3 -4.87 -13.04 9.23
C LEU A 3 -3.43 -12.92 8.68
N GLN A 4 -3.29 -12.83 7.36
CA GLN A 4 -1.99 -12.81 6.68
C GLN A 4 -1.86 -11.54 5.85
N LEU A 5 -0.89 -10.71 6.20
CA LEU A 5 -0.42 -9.61 5.37
C LEU A 5 0.44 -10.19 4.24
N ARG A 6 0.18 -9.82 2.99
CA ARG A 6 1.03 -10.19 1.86
C ARG A 6 1.68 -8.95 1.26
N LEU A 7 3.01 -8.94 1.25
CA LEU A 7 3.80 -7.86 0.66
C LEU A 7 3.82 -8.07 -0.85
N LEU A 8 2.99 -7.37 -1.63
CA LEU A 8 2.96 -7.55 -3.09
C LEU A 8 4.14 -6.86 -3.77
N GLY A 9 4.50 -5.67 -3.27
CA GLY A 9 5.63 -4.88 -3.76
C GLY A 9 6.32 -4.15 -2.62
N THR A 10 7.64 -4.20 -2.61
CA THR A 10 8.50 -3.71 -1.51
C THR A 10 9.65 -2.81 -1.98
N GLY A 11 9.65 -2.44 -3.27
CA GLY A 11 10.64 -1.59 -3.91
C GLY A 11 10.33 -0.11 -3.78
N THR A 12 10.99 0.68 -4.63
CA THR A 12 11.01 2.15 -4.61
C THR A 12 10.72 2.68 -6.02
N PRO A 13 10.93 3.99 -6.33
CA PRO A 13 10.85 4.51 -7.69
C PRO A 13 11.77 3.79 -8.69
N THR A 14 12.89 3.22 -8.23
CA THR A 14 13.82 2.50 -9.11
C THR A 14 13.21 1.17 -9.56
N PRO A 15 13.06 0.93 -10.87
CA PRO A 15 12.49 -0.32 -11.37
C PRO A 15 13.46 -1.48 -11.15
N LEU A 16 13.00 -2.51 -10.43
CA LEU A 16 13.73 -3.76 -10.19
C LEU A 16 12.89 -4.94 -10.68
N LEU A 17 13.55 -6.03 -11.12
CA LEU A 17 12.84 -7.23 -11.58
C LEU A 17 12.15 -7.95 -10.41
N GLU A 18 12.83 -7.98 -9.26
CA GLU A 18 12.45 -8.75 -8.09
C GLU A 18 11.56 -7.97 -7.13
N ARG A 19 11.51 -6.63 -7.25
CA ARG A 19 10.75 -5.73 -6.38
C ARG A 19 9.89 -4.74 -7.17
N ALA A 20 8.58 -4.92 -7.08
CA ALA A 20 7.57 -3.98 -7.56
C ALA A 20 7.48 -2.76 -6.65
N GLY A 21 6.84 -1.68 -7.13
CA GLY A 21 6.52 -0.52 -6.29
C GLY A 21 5.59 -0.90 -5.14
N ALA A 22 5.53 -0.05 -4.11
CA ALA A 22 4.84 -0.32 -2.86
C ALA A 22 3.39 -0.80 -3.09
N CYS A 23 3.06 -1.97 -2.54
CA CYS A 23 1.70 -2.51 -2.53
C CYS A 23 1.61 -3.65 -1.52
N TYR A 24 0.60 -3.60 -0.65
CA TYR A 24 0.39 -4.56 0.42
C TYR A 24 -1.05 -5.03 0.45
N LEU A 25 -1.26 -6.33 0.60
CA LEU A 25 -2.56 -6.99 0.54
C LEU A 25 -2.94 -7.54 1.91
N ILE A 26 -4.18 -7.26 2.33
CA ILE A 26 -4.82 -7.89 3.48
C ILE A 26 -6.24 -8.31 3.09
N GLU A 27 -6.65 -9.51 3.50
CA GLU A 27 -8.00 -10.04 3.30
C GLU A 27 -8.74 -10.06 4.65
N CYS A 28 -9.76 -9.21 4.81
CA CYS A 28 -10.59 -9.10 6.01
C CYS A 28 -11.99 -9.66 5.71
N GLY A 29 -12.23 -10.94 6.02
CA GLY A 29 -13.48 -11.60 5.66
C GLY A 29 -13.67 -11.65 4.14
N ASP A 30 -14.77 -11.08 3.65
CA ASP A 30 -15.06 -10.97 2.21
C ASP A 30 -14.46 -9.69 1.57
N GLU A 31 -13.83 -8.83 2.36
CA GLU A 31 -13.23 -7.58 1.90
C GLU A 31 -11.73 -7.78 1.65
N VAL A 32 -11.31 -7.46 0.42
CA VAL A 32 -9.90 -7.48 0.01
C VAL A 32 -9.39 -6.04 -0.04
N LEU A 33 -8.38 -5.73 0.77
CA LEU A 33 -7.81 -4.40 0.96
C LEU A 33 -6.41 -4.34 0.35
N LEU A 34 -6.14 -3.27 -0.39
CA LEU A 34 -4.78 -2.90 -0.80
C LEU A 34 -4.34 -1.61 -0.11
N PHE A 35 -3.10 -1.60 0.36
CA PHE A 35 -2.39 -0.41 0.82
C PHE A 35 -1.26 -0.13 -0.17
N ASP A 36 -1.34 1.04 -0.82
CA ASP A 36 -0.60 1.44 -2.02
C ASP A 36 -0.82 0.53 -3.24
N CYS A 37 -0.52 1.07 -4.42
CA CYS A 37 -0.70 0.46 -5.73
C CYS A 37 0.37 0.95 -6.72
N GLY A 38 1.64 0.68 -6.39
CA GLY A 38 2.80 1.01 -7.21
C GLY A 38 2.95 0.19 -8.50
N PRO A 39 3.92 0.54 -9.37
CA PRO A 39 4.19 -0.19 -10.61
C PRO A 39 4.38 -1.70 -10.38
N GLY A 40 3.57 -2.51 -11.04
CA GLY A 40 3.62 -3.97 -10.94
C GLY A 40 2.72 -4.57 -9.86
N ALA A 41 2.00 -3.75 -9.08
CA ALA A 41 1.04 -4.19 -8.07
C ALA A 41 0.00 -5.16 -8.65
N VAL A 42 -0.61 -4.83 -9.80
CA VAL A 42 -1.65 -5.70 -10.40
C VAL A 42 -1.07 -7.05 -10.84
N ARG A 43 0.17 -7.06 -11.33
CA ARG A 43 0.86 -8.31 -11.69
C ARG A 43 1.15 -9.16 -10.45
N ARG A 44 1.64 -8.56 -9.37
CA ARG A 44 1.93 -9.24 -8.11
C ARG A 44 0.67 -9.75 -7.43
N LEU A 45 -0.43 -9.00 -7.51
CA LEU A 45 -1.75 -9.42 -7.06
C LEU A 45 -2.19 -10.73 -7.76
N LEU A 46 -2.03 -10.81 -9.09
CA LEU A 46 -2.33 -12.02 -9.86
C LEU A 46 -1.40 -13.19 -9.49
N GLN A 47 -0.11 -12.94 -9.27
CA GLN A 47 0.84 -13.97 -8.82
C GLN A 47 0.52 -14.47 -7.40
N ALA A 48 -0.08 -13.62 -6.56
CA ALA A 48 -0.62 -13.97 -5.26
C ALA A 48 -1.97 -14.72 -5.33
N GLY A 49 -2.50 -14.99 -6.53
CA GLY A 49 -3.74 -15.73 -6.74
C GLY A 49 -5.01 -14.90 -6.55
N VAL A 50 -4.88 -13.57 -6.44
CA VAL A 50 -6.02 -12.66 -6.24
C VAL A 50 -6.33 -11.94 -7.56
N ALA A 51 -7.57 -12.04 -8.01
CA ALA A 51 -8.02 -11.32 -9.19
C ALA A 51 -8.24 -9.83 -8.87
N PRO A 52 -7.97 -8.90 -9.80
CA PRO A 52 -8.27 -7.48 -9.62
C PRO A 52 -9.71 -7.22 -9.18
N THR A 53 -10.67 -8.00 -9.71
CA THR A 53 -12.11 -7.94 -9.39
C THR A 53 -12.47 -8.34 -7.97
N GLN A 54 -11.56 -8.94 -7.20
CA GLN A 54 -11.77 -9.22 -5.77
C GLN A 54 -11.44 -8.03 -4.87
N VAL A 55 -10.55 -7.11 -5.28
CA VAL A 55 -10.12 -5.95 -4.47
C VAL A 55 -11.27 -4.98 -4.17
N THR A 56 -11.73 -4.94 -2.93
CA THR A 56 -12.85 -4.07 -2.52
C THR A 56 -12.43 -2.65 -2.19
N HIS A 57 -11.23 -2.49 -1.61
CA HIS A 57 -10.73 -1.24 -1.06
C HIS A 57 -9.28 -1.00 -1.49
N LEU A 58 -8.95 0.26 -1.78
CA LEU A 58 -7.59 0.73 -2.00
C LEU A 58 -7.33 1.94 -1.10
N PHE A 59 -6.23 1.89 -0.35
CA PHE A 59 -5.72 2.97 0.48
C PHE A 59 -4.39 3.46 -0.10
N LEU A 60 -4.29 4.73 -0.49
CA LEU A 60 -3.05 5.33 -0.96
C LEU A 60 -2.44 6.17 0.15
N THR A 61 -1.18 5.93 0.51
CA THR A 61 -0.48 6.69 1.55
C THR A 61 -0.11 8.09 1.07
N HIS A 62 0.32 8.19 -0.18
CA HIS A 62 0.66 9.43 -0.88
C HIS A 62 0.65 9.24 -2.39
N LEU A 63 0.87 10.33 -3.13
CA LEU A 63 0.72 10.38 -4.59
C LEU A 63 2.08 10.42 -5.33
N HIS A 64 3.11 9.76 -4.79
CA HIS A 64 4.26 9.38 -5.60
C HIS A 64 3.93 8.18 -6.48
N TYR A 65 4.51 8.15 -7.68
CA TYR A 65 4.12 7.19 -8.70
C TYR A 65 4.41 5.74 -8.29
N ASP A 66 5.47 5.50 -7.52
CA ASP A 66 5.82 4.20 -6.97
C ASP A 66 4.83 3.67 -5.92
N HIS A 67 3.86 4.49 -5.50
CA HIS A 67 2.76 4.12 -4.60
C HIS A 67 1.39 4.12 -5.29
N CYS A 68 1.24 4.69 -6.50
CA CYS A 68 -0.09 4.84 -7.10
C CYS A 68 -0.19 4.65 -8.61
N ASN A 69 0.90 4.35 -9.33
CA ASN A 69 0.86 4.28 -10.79
C ASN A 69 -0.05 3.17 -11.33
N ASP A 70 -0.14 2.04 -10.63
CA ASP A 70 -1.03 0.93 -11.01
C ASP A 70 -2.50 1.16 -10.58
N TYR A 71 -2.81 2.25 -9.86
CA TYR A 71 -4.20 2.59 -9.49
C TYR A 71 -5.11 2.63 -10.73
N SER A 72 -4.65 3.31 -11.79
CA SER A 72 -5.42 3.42 -13.02
C SER A 72 -5.65 2.06 -13.68
N TYR A 73 -4.63 1.22 -13.69
CA TYR A 73 -4.69 -0.11 -14.27
C TYR A 73 -5.59 -1.06 -13.45
N LEU A 74 -5.55 -0.96 -12.12
CA LEU A 74 -6.44 -1.70 -11.22
C LEU A 74 -7.91 -1.34 -11.48
N VAL A 75 -8.25 -0.04 -11.54
CA VAL A 75 -9.62 0.43 -11.79
C VAL A 75 -10.12 -0.03 -13.15
N LEU A 76 -9.33 0.15 -14.22
CA LEU A 76 -9.73 -0.26 -15.57
C LEU A 76 -9.90 -1.77 -15.68
N SER A 77 -9.01 -2.55 -15.06
CA SER A 77 -9.10 -4.01 -15.02
C SER A 77 -10.36 -4.48 -14.28
N ARG A 78 -10.65 -3.89 -13.10
CA ARG A 78 -11.87 -4.17 -12.33
C ARG A 78 -13.12 -3.83 -13.11
N TRP A 79 -13.18 -2.64 -13.68
CA TRP A 79 -14.32 -2.16 -14.43
C TRP A 79 -14.61 -3.02 -15.67
N ASP A 80 -13.57 -3.39 -16.43
CA ASP A 80 -13.74 -4.18 -17.64
C ASP A 80 -14.14 -5.63 -17.35
N GLN A 81 -13.47 -6.27 -16.40
CA GLN A 81 -13.73 -7.69 -16.06
C GLN A 81 -14.95 -7.87 -15.16
N GLY A 82 -15.25 -6.88 -14.31
CA GLY A 82 -16.43 -6.88 -13.45
C GLY A 82 -17.73 -6.71 -14.22
N ALA A 83 -17.69 -6.21 -15.46
CA ALA A 83 -18.83 -6.10 -16.37
C ALA A 83 -20.07 -5.42 -15.76
N GLY A 84 -19.89 -4.46 -14.83
CA GLY A 84 -20.99 -3.78 -14.13
C GLY A 84 -21.75 -4.67 -13.14
N ARG A 85 -21.18 -5.82 -12.76
CA ARG A 85 -21.76 -6.79 -11.82
C ARG A 85 -21.12 -6.77 -10.44
N ILE A 86 -20.08 -5.95 -10.27
CA ILE A 86 -19.40 -5.74 -8.99
C ILE A 86 -19.51 -4.26 -8.60
N PRO A 87 -19.51 -3.93 -7.30
CA PRO A 87 -19.43 -2.55 -6.86
C PRO A 87 -18.16 -1.86 -7.34
N ASP A 88 -18.24 -0.54 -7.51
CA ASP A 88 -17.07 0.29 -7.76
C ASP A 88 -16.03 0.15 -6.63
N LEU A 89 -14.76 0.31 -6.98
CA LEU A 89 -13.66 0.28 -6.02
C LEU A 89 -13.81 1.43 -5.01
N ALA A 90 -13.75 1.14 -3.71
CA ALA A 90 -13.62 2.18 -2.70
C ALA A 90 -12.15 2.60 -2.62
N VAL A 91 -11.88 3.91 -2.73
CA VAL A 91 -10.53 4.46 -2.77
C VAL A 91 -10.40 5.51 -1.68
N CYS A 92 -9.49 5.30 -0.74
CA CYS A 92 -9.11 6.27 0.27
C CYS A 92 -7.69 6.75 -0.01
N GLY A 93 -7.43 8.05 0.12
CA GLY A 93 -6.10 8.61 -0.11
C GLY A 93 -6.01 10.04 0.39
N PRO A 94 -4.80 10.63 0.45
CA PRO A 94 -4.66 12.00 0.90
C PRO A 94 -5.28 13.00 -0.10
N LEU A 95 -5.37 14.26 0.33
CA LEU A 95 -5.78 15.37 -0.53
C LEU A 95 -5.06 15.32 -1.90
N GLY A 96 -5.83 15.34 -2.98
CA GLY A 96 -5.35 15.22 -4.35
C GLY A 96 -5.78 13.93 -5.05
N VAL A 97 -6.16 12.86 -4.31
CA VAL A 97 -6.63 11.60 -4.93
C VAL A 97 -7.94 11.81 -5.71
N GLY A 98 -8.80 12.75 -5.28
CA GLY A 98 -10.01 13.11 -6.01
C GLY A 98 -9.67 13.74 -7.37
N ARG A 99 -8.77 14.73 -7.37
CA ARG A 99 -8.28 15.37 -8.60
C ARG A 99 -7.60 14.37 -9.53
N MET A 100 -6.74 13.49 -9.00
CA MET A 100 -6.08 12.45 -9.79
C MET A 100 -7.12 11.52 -10.46
N THR A 101 -8.15 11.11 -9.72
CA THR A 101 -9.21 10.23 -10.23
C THR A 101 -9.98 10.88 -11.36
N SER A 102 -10.41 12.14 -11.18
CA SER A 102 -11.09 12.91 -12.24
C SER A 102 -10.23 13.00 -13.51
N LEU A 103 -8.97 13.39 -13.38
CA LEU A 103 -8.05 13.50 -14.51
C LEU A 103 -7.79 12.17 -15.22
N LEU A 104 -7.93 11.03 -14.53
CA LEU A 104 -7.77 9.71 -15.13
C LEU A 104 -9.03 9.27 -15.90
N PHE A 105 -10.22 9.45 -15.33
CA PHE A 105 -11.42 8.74 -15.77
C PHE A 105 -12.57 9.60 -16.30
N ASP A 106 -12.56 10.92 -16.07
CA ASP A 106 -13.56 11.84 -16.62
C ASP A 106 -13.51 11.84 -18.16
N GLU A 107 -14.53 12.40 -18.81
CA GLU A 107 -14.69 12.34 -20.27
C GLU A 107 -13.44 12.82 -21.02
N ASP A 108 -12.89 13.96 -20.61
CA ASP A 108 -11.66 14.56 -21.16
C ASP A 108 -10.37 14.12 -20.42
N GLY A 109 -10.47 13.08 -19.59
CA GLY A 109 -9.34 12.53 -18.83
C GLY A 109 -8.36 11.71 -19.69
N VAL A 110 -7.28 11.26 -19.06
CA VAL A 110 -6.20 10.47 -19.70
C VAL A 110 -6.74 9.26 -20.46
N TRP A 111 -7.72 8.55 -19.88
CA TRP A 111 -8.33 7.36 -20.50
C TRP A 111 -9.58 7.67 -21.32
N GLY A 112 -9.88 8.96 -21.58
CA GLY A 112 -11.01 9.43 -22.37
C GLY A 112 -11.21 8.66 -23.68
N PRO A 113 -10.19 8.57 -24.57
CA PRO A 113 -10.30 7.84 -25.83
C PRO A 113 -10.59 6.33 -25.68
N ASP A 114 -9.95 5.64 -24.74
CA ASP A 114 -10.21 4.21 -24.49
C ASP A 114 -11.62 3.99 -23.94
N LEU A 115 -12.02 4.80 -22.95
CA LEU A 115 -13.34 4.71 -22.33
C LEU A 115 -14.46 5.04 -23.31
N GLU A 116 -14.26 6.03 -24.19
CA GLU A 116 -15.19 6.35 -25.28
C GLU A 116 -15.35 5.14 -26.22
N GLY A 117 -14.25 4.56 -26.69
CA GLY A 117 -14.27 3.37 -27.53
C GLY A 117 -14.96 2.19 -26.83
N ARG A 118 -14.69 1.97 -25.55
CA ARG A 118 -15.25 0.84 -24.81
C ARG A 118 -16.71 0.99 -24.41
N THR A 119 -17.20 2.22 -24.26
CA THR A 119 -18.59 2.49 -23.88
C THR A 119 -19.50 2.71 -25.07
N ARG A 120 -19.00 3.25 -26.20
CA ARG A 120 -19.82 3.61 -27.36
C ARG A 120 -19.65 2.70 -28.59
N HIS A 121 -18.50 2.05 -28.80
CA HIS A 121 -18.31 1.18 -29.97
C HIS A 121 -19.15 -0.10 -29.86
N GLY A 122 -19.97 -0.40 -30.89
CA GLY A 122 -20.87 -1.56 -30.88
C GLY A 122 -20.16 -2.91 -30.67
N GLY A 123 -18.96 -3.09 -31.23
CA GLY A 123 -18.17 -4.30 -30.99
C GLY A 123 -17.72 -4.46 -29.53
N SER A 124 -17.41 -3.35 -28.84
CA SER A 124 -17.03 -3.39 -27.43
C SER A 124 -18.24 -3.62 -26.52
N GLN A 125 -19.38 -3.00 -26.86
CA GLN A 125 -20.66 -3.26 -26.20
C GLN A 125 -21.09 -4.73 -26.31
N ALA A 126 -20.89 -5.36 -27.47
CA ALA A 126 -21.16 -6.79 -27.66
C ALA A 126 -20.25 -7.67 -26.76
N ILE A 127 -18.97 -7.35 -26.61
CA ILE A 127 -18.06 -8.05 -25.69
C ILE A 127 -18.50 -7.85 -24.23
N TYR A 128 -18.90 -6.63 -23.87
CA TYR A 128 -19.41 -6.30 -22.54
C TYR A 128 -20.68 -7.12 -22.20
N GLN A 129 -21.65 -7.19 -23.12
CA GLN A 129 -22.86 -8.00 -22.95
C GLN A 129 -22.56 -9.51 -22.87
N ARG A 130 -21.58 -10.02 -23.64
CA ARG A 130 -21.14 -11.43 -23.54
C ARG A 130 -20.59 -11.80 -22.17
N ARG A 131 -20.03 -10.83 -21.44
CA ARG A 131 -19.57 -10.99 -20.04
C ARG A 131 -20.69 -10.80 -19.01
N GLY A 132 -21.93 -10.58 -19.46
CA GLY A 132 -23.11 -10.38 -18.61
C GLY A 132 -23.40 -8.91 -18.26
N GLY A 133 -22.76 -7.96 -18.94
CA GLY A 133 -23.03 -6.53 -18.77
C GLY A 133 -24.35 -6.08 -19.39
N VAL A 134 -24.94 -5.01 -18.86
CA VAL A 134 -26.21 -4.43 -19.33
C VAL A 134 -25.97 -3.01 -19.84
N LEU A 135 -26.44 -2.72 -21.06
CA LEU A 135 -26.30 -1.40 -21.65
C LEU A 135 -27.28 -0.38 -21.02
N PRO A 136 -26.92 0.91 -20.95
CA PRO A 136 -25.67 1.50 -21.40
C PRO A 136 -24.48 1.18 -20.48
N ARG A 137 -23.33 0.85 -21.07
CA ARG A 137 -22.10 0.59 -20.33
C ARG A 137 -21.60 1.90 -19.73
N GLN A 138 -21.60 1.98 -18.41
CA GLN A 138 -21.11 3.16 -17.67
C GLN A 138 -19.57 3.23 -17.69
N ARG A 139 -19.02 4.45 -17.56
CA ARG A 139 -17.60 4.68 -17.28
C ARG A 139 -17.24 4.21 -15.87
N PRO A 140 -15.97 3.87 -15.57
CA PRO A 140 -15.55 3.55 -14.21
C PRO A 140 -15.78 4.74 -13.26
N GLN A 141 -16.34 4.48 -12.08
CA GLN A 141 -16.62 5.51 -11.07
C GLN A 141 -16.14 5.05 -9.67
N PRO A 142 -14.81 4.94 -9.45
CA PRO A 142 -14.30 4.60 -8.12
C PRO A 142 -14.85 5.58 -7.06
N ARG A 143 -15.25 5.05 -5.90
CA ARG A 143 -15.78 5.85 -4.78
C ARG A 143 -14.61 6.41 -3.99
N VAL A 144 -14.23 7.65 -4.30
CA VAL A 144 -13.06 8.30 -3.69
C VAL A 144 -13.43 9.03 -2.40
N THR A 145 -12.62 8.81 -1.35
CA THR A 145 -12.65 9.54 -0.09
C THR A 145 -11.27 10.13 0.18
N GLU A 146 -11.19 11.45 0.26
CA GLU A 146 -9.96 12.14 0.68
C GLU A 146 -9.86 12.12 2.22
N VAL A 147 -8.71 11.67 2.74
CA VAL A 147 -8.45 11.53 4.16
C VAL A 147 -7.28 12.40 4.61
N GLN A 148 -7.25 12.71 5.91
CA GLN A 148 -6.19 13.45 6.58
C GLN A 148 -5.97 12.87 7.98
N GLY A 149 -4.94 13.31 8.69
CA GLY A 149 -4.67 12.86 10.06
C GLY A 149 -5.88 13.02 10.98
N GLY A 150 -6.17 11.99 11.77
CA GLY A 150 -7.33 11.90 12.66
C GLY A 150 -8.60 11.33 12.00
N ALA A 151 -8.58 11.05 10.69
CA ALA A 151 -9.68 10.36 10.03
C ALA A 151 -9.78 8.89 10.47
N SER A 152 -10.99 8.35 10.35
CA SER A 152 -11.29 6.94 10.54
C SER A 152 -12.20 6.46 9.42
N VAL A 153 -11.85 5.33 8.81
CA VAL A 153 -12.59 4.68 7.73
C VAL A 153 -13.05 3.31 8.24
N PRO A 154 -14.36 3.12 8.49
CA PRO A 154 -14.88 1.83 8.93
C PRO A 154 -15.06 0.87 7.74
N GLY A 155 -14.77 -0.41 7.98
CA GLY A 155 -15.18 -1.53 7.14
C GLY A 155 -16.29 -2.36 7.81
N SER A 156 -16.44 -3.61 7.38
CA SER A 156 -17.44 -4.51 7.97
C SER A 156 -17.05 -4.97 9.37
N ASP A 157 -15.84 -5.51 9.51
CA ASP A 157 -15.27 -6.05 10.77
C ASP A 157 -13.88 -5.49 11.08
N TRP A 158 -13.49 -4.41 10.39
CA TRP A 158 -12.20 -3.74 10.54
C TRP A 158 -12.38 -2.21 10.54
N GLN A 159 -11.36 -1.50 11.01
CA GLN A 159 -11.30 -0.05 10.99
C GLN A 159 -9.91 0.40 10.56
N VAL A 160 -9.84 1.42 9.69
CA VAL A 160 -8.59 2.11 9.38
C VAL A 160 -8.56 3.47 10.06
N THR A 161 -7.53 3.73 10.86
CA THR A 161 -7.23 5.05 11.42
C THR A 161 -6.06 5.69 10.68
N VAL A 162 -6.07 7.02 10.59
CA VAL A 162 -5.14 7.77 9.74
C VAL A 162 -4.33 8.75 10.58
N ALA A 163 -3.01 8.80 10.37
CA ALA A 163 -2.15 9.86 10.89
C ALA A 163 -1.41 10.56 9.75
N GLU A 164 -1.18 11.86 9.90
CA GLU A 164 -0.31 12.60 8.99
C GLU A 164 1.16 12.26 9.27
N THR A 165 1.94 12.05 8.21
CA THR A 165 3.37 11.75 8.25
C THR A 165 4.22 12.89 7.67
N ARG A 166 5.55 12.76 7.69
CA ARG A 166 6.47 13.77 7.14
C ARG A 166 7.30 13.19 6.02
N HIS A 167 7.07 13.65 4.80
CA HIS A 167 7.80 13.29 3.61
C HIS A 167 8.16 14.53 2.78
N CYS A 168 7.39 14.87 1.74
CA CYS A 168 7.67 16.00 0.84
C CYS A 168 6.75 17.21 1.07
N GLN A 169 6.26 17.43 2.29
CA GLN A 169 5.47 18.62 2.61
C GLN A 169 6.28 19.93 2.38
N PRO A 170 5.62 21.02 1.94
CA PRO A 170 4.18 21.17 1.67
C PRO A 170 3.78 20.75 0.23
N HIS A 171 4.67 20.13 -0.55
CA HIS A 171 4.41 19.81 -1.96
C HIS A 171 3.60 18.53 -2.15
N LEU A 172 3.60 17.65 -1.15
CA LEU A 172 2.89 16.38 -1.16
C LEU A 172 2.24 16.13 0.20
N HIS A 173 1.00 15.65 0.16
CA HIS A 173 0.32 15.14 1.34
C HIS A 173 0.65 13.66 1.52
N SER A 174 1.11 13.28 2.71
CA SER A 174 1.42 11.91 3.07
C SER A 174 0.73 11.53 4.38
N VAL A 175 0.19 10.32 4.42
CA VAL A 175 -0.46 9.74 5.60
C VAL A 175 0.02 8.31 5.84
N ALA A 176 -0.01 7.90 7.09
CA ALA A 176 0.09 6.52 7.52
C ALA A 176 -1.31 5.97 7.85
N TYR A 177 -1.47 4.66 7.68
CA TYR A 177 -2.70 3.95 8.00
C TYR A 177 -2.42 2.92 9.08
N ARG A 178 -3.33 2.80 10.04
CA ARG A 178 -3.42 1.63 10.92
C ARG A 178 -4.72 0.92 10.65
N LEU A 179 -4.63 -0.35 10.29
CA LEU A 179 -5.75 -1.26 10.21
C LEU A 179 -5.87 -1.99 11.54
N ASP A 180 -7.02 -1.92 12.18
CA ASP A 180 -7.42 -2.77 13.30
C ASP A 180 -8.54 -3.70 12.83
N GLU A 181 -8.40 -4.99 13.10
CA GLU A 181 -9.34 -6.07 12.78
C GLU A 181 -9.46 -6.98 14.02
N SER A 182 -10.43 -7.90 14.02
CA SER A 182 -10.70 -8.76 15.18
C SER A 182 -9.50 -9.62 15.62
N ASP A 183 -8.66 -10.04 14.66
CA ASP A 183 -7.53 -10.94 14.89
C ASP A 183 -6.16 -10.23 14.91
N GLY A 184 -6.10 -8.90 14.73
CA GLY A 184 -4.84 -8.16 14.84
C GLY A 184 -4.84 -6.76 14.22
N SER A 185 -3.66 -6.16 14.22
CA SER A 185 -3.43 -4.77 13.82
C SER A 185 -2.16 -4.59 12.99
N VAL A 186 -2.25 -3.78 11.94
CA VAL A 186 -1.15 -3.51 11.00
C VAL A 186 -1.04 -2.02 10.74
N VAL A 187 0.17 -1.48 10.84
CA VAL A 187 0.45 -0.07 10.51
C VAL A 187 1.30 0.00 9.25
N PHE A 188 0.86 0.83 8.31
CA PHE A 188 1.55 1.16 7.07
C PHE A 188 2.05 2.59 7.16
N SER A 189 3.37 2.79 7.27
CA SER A 189 3.95 4.13 7.41
C SER A 189 3.77 5.01 6.18
N GLY A 190 3.66 4.40 4.99
CA GLY A 190 4.00 5.08 3.74
C GLY A 190 5.47 5.54 3.75
N ASP A 191 5.78 6.53 2.93
CA ASP A 191 7.09 7.16 2.96
C ASP A 191 7.09 8.27 4.01
N THR A 192 8.09 8.24 4.90
CA THR A 192 8.17 9.21 5.99
C THR A 192 9.54 9.21 6.67
N ALA A 193 9.95 10.38 7.16
CA ALA A 193 10.90 10.51 8.27
C ALA A 193 10.22 10.08 9.59
N PRO A 194 10.99 9.85 10.67
CA PRO A 194 10.40 9.52 11.97
C PRO A 194 9.51 10.64 12.48
N THR A 195 8.29 10.31 12.91
CA THR A 195 7.38 11.29 13.50
C THR A 195 6.72 10.75 14.76
N PRO A 196 6.52 11.58 15.80
CA PRO A 196 5.78 11.16 17.00
C PRO A 196 4.35 10.67 16.69
N ARG A 197 3.71 11.22 15.65
CA ARG A 197 2.37 10.83 15.21
C ARG A 197 2.32 9.41 14.66
N LEU A 198 3.35 8.99 13.90
CA LEU A 198 3.46 7.61 13.44
C LEU A 198 3.67 6.66 14.63
N THR A 199 4.55 7.02 15.57
CA THR A 199 4.77 6.24 16.80
C THR A 199 3.49 6.10 17.62
N GLU A 200 2.70 7.17 17.74
CA GLU A 200 1.40 7.15 18.42
C GLU A 200 0.38 6.28 17.68
N LEU A 201 0.27 6.42 16.36
CA LEU A 201 -0.60 5.57 15.53
C LEU A 201 -0.24 4.09 15.69
N ALA A 202 1.05 3.76 15.68
CA ALA A 202 1.57 2.40 15.76
C ALA A 202 1.51 1.78 17.16
N ARG A 203 1.07 2.51 18.19
CA ARG A 203 1.15 2.06 19.57
C ARG A 203 0.46 0.71 19.78
N GLY A 204 1.24 -0.27 20.24
CA GLY A 204 0.79 -1.63 20.54
C GLY A 204 0.29 -2.42 19.33
N ALA A 205 0.64 -2.01 18.10
CA ALA A 205 0.26 -2.77 16.92
C ALA A 205 1.03 -4.09 16.79
N ASP A 206 0.45 -5.10 16.15
CA ASP A 206 1.11 -6.39 15.94
C ASP A 206 2.24 -6.25 14.91
N VAL A 207 1.98 -5.51 13.84
CA VAL A 207 2.95 -5.29 12.76
C VAL A 207 3.04 -3.81 12.39
N LEU A 208 4.28 -3.31 12.29
CA LEU A 208 4.61 -2.02 11.66
C LEU A 208 5.39 -2.27 10.37
N LEU A 209 4.81 -1.92 9.24
CA LEU A 209 5.51 -1.75 7.97
C LEU A 209 6.08 -0.33 7.94
N HIS A 210 7.41 -0.25 7.99
CA HIS A 210 8.13 1.01 7.97
C HIS A 210 9.03 1.08 6.74
N MET A 211 9.01 2.23 6.04
CA MET A 211 9.99 2.46 4.98
C MET A 211 11.43 2.43 5.54
N CYS A 212 12.36 1.95 4.72
CA CYS A 212 13.79 1.90 5.00
C CYS A 212 14.56 2.22 3.72
N HIS A 213 14.86 3.51 3.52
CA HIS A 213 15.46 3.98 2.28
C HIS A 213 17.00 3.89 2.29
N PHE A 214 17.61 3.94 3.48
CA PHE A 214 19.07 3.95 3.68
C PHE A 214 19.48 3.24 4.97
N LEU A 215 20.78 3.03 5.14
CA LEU A 215 21.36 2.70 6.45
C LEU A 215 21.62 4.00 7.21
N ASN A 216 21.16 4.10 8.45
CA ASN A 216 21.47 5.24 9.30
C ASN A 216 22.99 5.45 9.42
N GLY A 217 23.47 6.67 9.17
CA GLY A 217 24.89 7.02 9.09
C GLY A 217 25.48 6.94 7.67
N GLU A 218 24.71 6.43 6.70
CA GLU A 218 25.10 6.29 5.29
C GLU A 218 24.09 6.97 4.34
N GLU A 219 23.24 7.88 4.85
CA GLU A 219 22.25 8.61 4.06
C GLU A 219 22.88 9.50 2.97
N GLY A 220 24.15 9.87 3.11
CA GLY A 220 24.90 10.71 2.16
C GLY A 220 24.55 12.22 2.24
N ASP A 221 23.26 12.56 2.28
CA ASP A 221 22.76 13.94 2.43
C ASP A 221 21.75 14.03 3.58
N SER A 222 22.00 14.91 4.54
CA SER A 222 21.15 15.05 5.74
C SER A 222 19.71 15.48 5.43
N ARG A 223 19.45 16.07 4.25
CA ARG A 223 18.09 16.38 3.79
C ARG A 223 17.28 15.12 3.48
N MET A 224 17.91 13.97 3.31
CA MET A 224 17.18 12.70 3.14
C MET A 224 16.49 12.30 4.44
N SER A 225 17.13 12.50 5.58
CA SER A 225 16.54 12.22 6.90
C SER A 225 15.39 13.15 7.27
N ASP A 226 15.19 14.24 6.52
CA ASP A 226 14.03 15.13 6.68
C ASP A 226 12.74 14.52 6.11
N CYS A 227 12.84 13.64 5.12
CA CYS A 227 11.68 13.07 4.41
C CYS A 227 11.62 11.54 4.42
N CYS A 228 12.72 10.85 4.72
CA CYS A 228 12.83 9.40 4.69
C CYS A 228 13.43 8.87 5.99
N SER A 229 13.27 7.56 6.21
CA SER A 229 13.81 6.85 7.37
C SER A 229 14.82 5.79 6.96
N GLY A 230 15.79 5.54 7.84
CA GLY A 230 16.67 4.37 7.77
C GLY A 230 16.21 3.21 8.66
N HIS A 231 17.05 2.18 8.74
CA HIS A 231 16.75 0.95 9.50
C HIS A 231 16.70 1.17 11.03
N LEU A 232 17.56 2.02 11.60
CA LEU A 232 17.54 2.34 13.03
C LEU A 232 16.40 3.29 13.39
N ASP A 233 16.03 4.18 12.48
CA ASP A 233 14.85 5.04 12.64
C ASP A 233 13.56 4.21 12.75
N ALA A 234 13.43 3.22 11.86
CA ALA A 234 12.34 2.26 11.85
C ALA A 234 12.34 1.40 13.13
N ALA A 235 13.52 0.93 13.56
CA ALA A 235 13.68 0.15 14.80
C ALA A 235 13.32 0.97 16.05
N GLN A 236 13.73 2.23 16.12
CA GLN A 236 13.41 3.12 17.23
C GLN A 236 11.90 3.41 17.26
N THR A 237 11.28 3.64 16.11
CA THR A 237 9.83 3.83 15.99
C THR A 237 9.06 2.58 16.47
N ALA A 238 9.50 1.39 16.07
CA ALA A 238 8.91 0.12 16.49
C ALA A 238 9.01 -0.08 18.01
N LYS A 239 10.20 0.18 18.59
CA LYS A 239 10.44 0.10 20.03
C LYS A 239 9.54 1.05 20.81
N ASP A 240 9.50 2.32 20.41
CA ASP A 240 8.73 3.35 21.12
C ASP A 240 7.22 3.14 21.00
N ALA A 241 6.77 2.56 19.89
CA ALA A 241 5.39 2.14 19.70
C ALA A 241 5.06 0.85 20.45
N GLY A 242 6.05 0.03 20.82
CA GLY A 242 5.86 -1.26 21.46
C GLY A 242 5.15 -2.27 20.55
N VAL A 243 5.54 -2.32 19.27
CA VAL A 243 4.98 -3.28 18.31
C VAL A 243 5.61 -4.66 18.47
N CYS A 244 4.93 -5.72 17.98
CA CYS A 244 5.49 -7.08 18.04
C CYS A 244 6.47 -7.37 16.90
N THR A 245 6.16 -6.88 15.70
CA THR A 245 6.94 -7.12 14.48
C THR A 245 7.19 -5.83 13.71
N LEU A 246 8.45 -5.59 13.35
CA LEU A 246 8.87 -4.55 12.41
C LEU A 246 9.16 -5.19 11.05
N VAL A 247 8.52 -4.69 10.00
CA VAL A 247 8.78 -5.08 8.61
C VAL A 247 9.39 -3.89 7.88
N LEU A 248 10.65 -4.02 7.47
CA LEU A 248 11.35 -3.03 6.67
C LEU A 248 10.95 -3.20 5.19
N VAL A 249 10.38 -2.15 4.59
CA VAL A 249 9.93 -2.10 3.20
C VAL A 249 10.46 -0.83 2.51
N HIS A 250 10.10 -0.61 1.25
CA HIS A 250 10.60 0.52 0.44
C HIS A 250 12.14 0.51 0.34
N LEU A 251 12.67 -0.66 -0.04
CA LEU A 251 14.10 -0.94 0.00
C LEU A 251 14.76 -0.58 -1.32
N THR A 252 15.73 0.34 -1.26
CA THR A 252 16.54 0.74 -2.42
C THR A 252 17.46 -0.40 -2.88
N GLU A 253 17.85 -0.39 -4.16
CA GLU A 253 18.74 -1.40 -4.75
C GLU A 253 20.04 -1.57 -3.94
N GLN A 254 20.57 -0.46 -3.42
CA GLN A 254 21.79 -0.43 -2.61
C GLN A 254 21.67 -1.32 -1.37
N LEU A 255 20.50 -1.31 -0.70
CA LEU A 255 20.23 -2.11 0.50
C LEU A 255 20.07 -3.60 0.22
N LEU A 256 20.03 -4.00 -1.06
CA LEU A 256 19.94 -5.39 -1.48
C LEU A 256 21.31 -6.03 -1.73
N ALA A 257 22.40 -5.27 -1.56
CA ALA A 257 23.74 -5.80 -1.70
C ALA A 257 23.98 -6.94 -0.68
N PRO A 258 24.76 -7.98 -1.05
CA PRO A 258 25.03 -9.12 -0.16
C PRO A 258 25.55 -8.68 1.21
N GLY A 259 24.98 -9.23 2.28
CA GLY A 259 25.36 -8.93 3.66
C GLY A 259 24.64 -7.73 4.30
N LEU A 260 23.98 -6.88 3.50
CA LEU A 260 23.28 -5.71 4.07
C LEU A 260 21.97 -6.06 4.76
N ARG A 261 21.26 -7.10 4.29
CA ARG A 261 20.08 -7.64 4.99
C ARG A 261 20.44 -8.04 6.42
N GLU A 262 21.49 -8.84 6.57
CA GLU A 262 21.96 -9.36 7.86
C GLU A 262 22.42 -8.21 8.76
N ARG A 263 23.15 -7.24 8.19
CA ARG A 263 23.59 -6.04 8.91
C ARG A 263 22.41 -5.20 9.40
N MET A 264 21.44 -4.90 8.53
CA MET A 264 20.22 -4.17 8.92
C MET A 264 19.51 -4.85 10.07
N CYS A 265 19.29 -6.16 9.98
CA CYS A 265 18.65 -6.93 11.05
C CYS A 265 19.48 -6.91 12.34
N ALA A 266 20.79 -7.11 12.26
CA ALA A 266 21.66 -7.13 13.44
C ALA A 266 21.67 -5.79 14.17
N GLU A 267 21.85 -4.69 13.44
CA GLU A 267 21.88 -3.34 14.04
C GLU A 267 20.50 -2.92 14.56
N ALA A 268 19.42 -3.21 13.82
CA ALA A 268 18.06 -2.93 14.28
C ALA A 268 17.70 -3.73 15.56
N ALA A 269 18.22 -4.96 15.69
CA ALA A 269 18.02 -5.81 16.88
C ALA A 269 18.73 -5.29 18.14
N GLU A 270 19.71 -4.38 18.00
CA GLU A 270 20.30 -3.68 19.15
C GLU A 270 19.33 -2.63 19.74
N VAL A 271 18.36 -2.16 18.94
CA VAL A 271 17.39 -1.13 19.32
C VAL A 271 16.04 -1.75 19.71
N PHE A 272 15.54 -2.67 18.89
CA PHE A 272 14.21 -3.27 18.99
C PHE A 272 14.31 -4.79 19.25
N ASP A 273 13.62 -5.25 20.29
CA ASP A 273 13.66 -6.63 20.80
C ASP A 273 12.58 -7.54 20.20
N GLY A 274 11.69 -7.00 19.36
CA GLY A 274 10.66 -7.76 18.65
C GLY A 274 11.18 -8.43 17.37
N THR A 275 10.24 -8.93 16.56
CA THR A 275 10.59 -9.62 15.30
C THR A 275 10.93 -8.61 14.22
N ILE A 276 12.08 -8.77 13.54
CA ILE A 276 12.48 -7.90 12.42
C ILE A 276 12.45 -8.70 11.12
N ILE A 277 11.71 -8.20 10.14
CA ILE A 277 11.58 -8.80 8.81
C ILE A 277 12.04 -7.78 7.77
N VAL A 278 12.99 -8.15 6.91
CA VAL A 278 13.31 -7.37 5.71
C VAL A 278 12.43 -7.88 4.58
N GLY A 279 11.49 -7.04 4.14
CA GLY A 279 10.43 -7.40 3.21
C GLY A 279 10.95 -7.95 1.88
N GLU A 280 10.15 -8.82 1.27
CA GLU A 280 10.34 -9.35 -0.08
C GLU A 280 8.98 -9.42 -0.75
N ASP A 281 8.93 -9.22 -2.07
CA ASP A 281 7.69 -9.35 -2.80
C ASP A 281 7.14 -10.79 -2.70
N LEU A 282 5.82 -10.88 -2.59
CA LEU A 282 5.01 -12.09 -2.35
C LEU A 282 5.23 -12.75 -0.98
N LEU A 283 6.02 -12.14 -0.08
CA LEU A 283 6.17 -12.63 1.29
C LEU A 283 4.86 -12.50 2.06
N GLY A 284 4.47 -13.58 2.73
CA GLY A 284 3.38 -13.57 3.72
C GLY A 284 3.93 -13.31 5.12
N VAL A 285 3.41 -12.28 5.78
CA VAL A 285 3.71 -11.93 7.18
C VAL A 285 2.49 -12.32 8.03
N PRO A 286 2.64 -13.24 9.00
CA PRO A 286 1.54 -13.60 9.88
C PRO A 286 1.26 -12.47 10.87
N LEU A 287 -0.02 -12.20 11.12
CA LEU A 287 -0.42 -11.35 12.25
C LEU A 287 -0.62 -12.28 13.44
N THR A 288 0.40 -12.42 14.29
CA THR A 288 0.29 -13.18 15.54
C THR A 288 0.21 -12.23 16.71
N THR A 289 -0.75 -12.48 17.60
CA THR A 289 -0.73 -11.95 18.96
C THR A 289 0.42 -12.64 19.73
N GLY A 290 1.63 -12.10 19.63
CA GLY A 290 2.82 -12.59 20.33
C GLY A 290 4.03 -12.88 19.45
N PRO A 291 5.22 -13.12 20.05
CA PRO A 291 6.49 -13.21 19.32
C PRO A 291 6.49 -14.38 18.33
N VAL A 292 6.69 -14.05 17.05
CA VAL A 292 6.96 -15.04 15.99
C VAL A 292 8.36 -15.61 16.25
N VAL A 293 8.43 -16.86 16.68
CA VAL A 293 9.71 -17.58 16.73
C VAL A 293 10.12 -17.86 15.27
N PRO A 294 11.24 -17.32 14.77
CA PRO A 294 11.66 -17.60 13.40
C PRO A 294 11.94 -19.08 13.23
N ALA A 295 11.47 -19.66 12.12
CA ALA A 295 11.82 -21.01 11.74
C ALA A 295 13.34 -21.09 11.54
N ARG A 296 13.98 -21.99 12.29
CA ARG A 296 15.41 -22.28 12.24
C ARG A 296 15.83 -22.92 10.93
#